data_AF-A0A1V5CFM7-F1
#
_entry.id   AF-A0A1V5CFM7-F1
#
_cell.length_a   1.000
_cell.length_b   1.000
_cell.length_c   1.000
_cell.angle_alpha   90.00
_cell.angle_beta   90.00
_cell.angle_gamma   90.00
#
_symmetry.space_group_name_H-M   'P 1'
#
loop_
_entity.id
_entity.type
_entity.pdbx_description
1 polymer ?
#
loop_
_entity_poly.entity_id
_entity_poly.type
_entity_poly.pdbx_seq_one_letter_code
_entity_poly.pdbx_strand_id
1 'polypeptide(L)'
;MKKLLVFFLWLIPCISLAFPDDVLARGGSRGGGYRSGSVRVKGHTTKSGKYVAPHYRSSPNKSKRDNWSTKGNVNPYTGKRGTKSLY
;
A
#
# COMPACT_ATOMS: atom_id res chain seq x y z
N MET A 1 16.67 -61.05 -48.17
CA MET A 1 16.49 -62.25 -47.34
C MET A 1 16.31 -61.82 -45.89
N LYS A 2 15.27 -62.35 -45.19
CA LYS A 2 14.97 -62.23 -43.73
C LYS A 2 14.48 -60.82 -43.32
N LYS A 3 13.18 -60.48 -43.31
CA LYS A 3 12.04 -60.89 -42.45
C LYS A 3 12.37 -60.97 -40.95
N LEU A 4 11.47 -60.37 -40.15
CA LEU A 4 11.28 -60.47 -38.69
C LEU A 4 12.35 -59.74 -37.86
N LEU A 5 12.01 -58.99 -36.81
CA LEU A 5 11.11 -59.36 -35.72
C LEU A 5 10.62 -58.10 -34.97
N VAL A 6 9.38 -58.21 -34.52
CA VAL A 6 8.55 -57.29 -33.74
C VAL A 6 9.00 -57.26 -32.26
N PHE A 7 8.49 -56.27 -31.52
CA PHE A 7 8.29 -56.20 -30.06
C PHE A 7 9.48 -55.71 -29.23
N PHE A 8 9.37 -54.50 -28.67
CA PHE A 8 9.20 -54.37 -27.21
C PHE A 8 8.70 -52.97 -26.86
N LEU A 9 7.38 -52.86 -26.87
CA LEU A 9 6.63 -51.87 -26.12
C LEU A 9 6.89 -52.18 -24.63
N TRP A 10 7.18 -51.15 -23.83
CA TRP A 10 7.12 -51.09 -22.35
C TRP A 10 8.21 -51.78 -21.51
N LEU A 11 9.06 -50.94 -20.91
CA LEU A 11 9.65 -51.04 -19.56
C LEU A 11 10.10 -49.60 -19.18
N ILE A 12 9.23 -48.73 -18.63
CA ILE A 12 9.05 -48.46 -17.17
C ILE A 12 10.34 -47.91 -16.50
N PRO A 13 10.30 -46.83 -15.67
CA PRO A 13 9.51 -45.60 -15.68
C PRO A 13 10.46 -44.39 -15.37
N CYS A 14 9.91 -43.28 -14.86
CA CYS A 14 10.63 -42.40 -13.95
C CYS A 14 11.68 -41.47 -14.57
N ILE A 15 11.22 -40.48 -15.32
CA ILE A 15 11.72 -39.14 -15.05
C ILE A 15 10.50 -38.27 -14.83
N SER A 16 10.01 -38.31 -13.59
CA SER A 16 9.33 -37.17 -12.99
C SER A 16 10.33 -36.02 -12.98
N LEU A 17 10.51 -35.37 -14.12
CA LEU A 17 11.03 -34.02 -14.15
C LEU A 17 9.94 -33.20 -13.49
N ALA A 18 10.08 -33.08 -12.17
CA ALA A 18 9.56 -31.99 -11.39
C ALA A 18 9.88 -30.72 -12.18
N PHE A 19 8.92 -30.26 -12.96
CA PHE A 19 8.82 -28.85 -13.26
C PHE A 19 8.66 -28.21 -11.88
N PRO A 20 9.65 -27.45 -11.36
CA PRO A 20 9.35 -26.63 -10.22
C PRO A 20 8.26 -25.68 -10.69
N ASP A 21 7.07 -25.79 -10.11
CA ASP A 21 6.08 -24.75 -10.16
C ASP A 21 6.71 -23.56 -9.43
N ASP A 22 7.49 -22.74 -10.15
CA ASP A 22 7.85 -21.41 -9.71
C ASP A 22 6.56 -20.57 -9.79
N VAL A 23 5.62 -20.90 -8.90
CA VAL A 23 4.58 -19.98 -8.46
C VAL A 23 5.35 -18.89 -7.73
N LEU A 24 5.79 -17.90 -8.50
CA LEU A 24 6.10 -16.59 -7.98
C LEU A 24 4.80 -16.08 -7.36
N ALA A 25 4.59 -16.42 -6.10
CA ALA A 25 3.64 -15.77 -5.24
C ALA A 25 4.10 -14.31 -5.22
N ARG A 26 3.49 -13.50 -6.09
CA ARG A 26 3.57 -12.05 -6.06
C ARG A 26 2.90 -11.65 -4.77
N GLY A 27 3.64 -11.79 -3.67
CA GLY A 27 3.28 -11.32 -2.35
C GLY A 27 2.94 -9.87 -2.56
N GLY A 28 1.64 -9.59 -2.58
CA GLY A 28 1.14 -8.25 -2.78
C GLY A 28 1.69 -7.45 -1.62
N SER A 29 2.79 -6.72 -1.86
CA SER A 29 3.20 -5.63 -1.01
C SER A 29 2.05 -4.64 -1.02
N ARG A 30 1.07 -4.88 -0.16
CA ARG A 30 0.24 -3.84 0.42
C ARG A 30 1.21 -3.05 1.29
N GLY A 31 2.07 -2.28 0.62
CA GLY A 31 2.79 -1.18 1.20
C GLY A 31 1.71 -0.25 1.71
N GLY A 32 1.31 -0.47 2.97
CA GLY A 32 0.61 0.51 3.78
C GLY A 32 1.58 1.65 3.97
N GLY A 33 1.84 2.39 2.90
CA GLY A 33 2.50 3.67 2.98
C GLY A 33 1.66 4.47 3.95
N TYR A 34 2.23 4.80 5.09
CA TYR A 34 1.79 5.94 5.88
C TYR A 34 1.83 7.10 4.91
N ARG A 35 0.72 7.36 4.21
CA ARG A 35 0.59 8.53 3.37
C ARG A 35 0.83 9.68 4.35
N SER A 36 1.98 10.35 4.22
CA SER A 36 2.16 11.72 4.70
C SER A 36 1.28 12.63 3.86
N GLY A 37 -0.01 12.29 3.84
CA GLY A 37 -1.00 12.76 2.89
C GLY A 37 -1.90 13.75 3.59
N SER A 38 -2.27 14.80 2.90
CA SER A 38 -3.36 15.67 3.32
C SER A 38 -4.67 14.88 3.32
N VAL A 39 -5.45 14.98 4.40
CA VAL A 39 -6.82 14.47 4.46
C VAL A 39 -7.78 15.63 4.20
N ARG A 40 -8.68 15.44 3.22
CA ARG A 40 -9.76 16.39 2.93
C ARG A 40 -10.90 16.20 3.92
N VAL A 41 -11.23 17.26 4.65
CA VAL A 41 -12.36 17.34 5.57
C VAL A 41 -13.52 17.97 4.83
N LYS A 42 -14.69 17.31 4.88
CA LYS A 42 -15.93 17.86 4.31
C LYS A 42 -16.42 19.04 5.15
N GLY A 43 -17.01 20.03 4.49
CA GLY A 43 -17.68 21.12 5.19
C GLY A 43 -18.88 20.62 5.98
N HIS A 44 -19.16 21.24 7.12
CA HIS A 44 -20.29 20.87 7.98
C HIS A 44 -20.76 22.08 8.78
N THR A 45 -22.00 22.03 9.26
CA THR A 45 -22.56 23.02 10.17
C THR A 45 -22.38 22.54 11.61
N THR A 46 -21.83 23.38 12.48
CA THR A 46 -21.66 23.05 13.91
C THR A 46 -23.00 23.07 14.64
N LYS A 47 -23.08 22.46 15.83
CA LYS A 47 -24.29 22.48 16.67
C LYS A 47 -24.77 23.89 17.03
N SER A 48 -23.86 24.87 17.01
CA SER A 48 -24.14 26.30 17.22
C SER A 48 -24.59 27.04 15.95
N GLY A 49 -24.78 26.36 14.82
CA GLY A 49 -25.25 26.95 13.56
C GLY A 49 -24.16 27.56 12.67
N LYS A 50 -22.88 27.45 13.02
CA LYS A 50 -21.78 28.02 12.20
C LYS A 50 -21.40 27.06 11.06
N TYR A 51 -21.38 27.56 9.83
CA TYR A 51 -20.86 26.81 8.68
C TYR A 51 -19.33 26.74 8.70
N VAL A 52 -18.78 25.55 8.52
CA VAL A 52 -17.35 25.28 8.36
C VAL A 52 -17.11 24.81 6.93
N ALA A 53 -16.32 25.56 6.17
CA ALA A 53 -15.95 25.20 4.81
C ALA A 53 -15.07 23.92 4.77
N PRO A 54 -15.13 23.13 3.69
CA PRO A 54 -14.22 22.02 3.48
C PRO A 54 -12.75 22.51 3.47
N HIS A 55 -11.86 21.74 4.08
CA HIS A 55 -10.44 22.10 4.19
C HIS A 55 -9.55 20.85 4.22
N TYR A 56 -8.24 21.05 4.06
CA TYR A 56 -7.24 19.98 4.19
C TYR A 56 -6.57 20.03 5.56
N ARG A 57 -6.29 18.85 6.12
CA ARG A 57 -5.51 18.68 7.35
C ARG A 57 -4.43 17.62 7.17
N SER A 58 -3.42 17.62 8.04
CA SER A 58 -2.45 16.53 8.12
C SER A 58 -3.14 15.19 8.42
N SER A 59 -2.54 14.08 7.95
CA SER A 59 -3.09 12.75 8.20
C SER A 59 -3.26 12.46 9.69
N PRO A 60 -4.39 11.88 10.11
CA PRO A 60 -4.59 11.51 11.50
C PRO A 60 -3.65 10.36 11.87
N ASN A 61 -2.76 10.61 12.82
CA ASN A 61 -1.89 9.60 13.42
C ASN A 61 -1.63 9.93 14.91
N LYS A 62 -0.80 9.11 15.58
CA LYS A 62 -0.44 9.30 17.00
C LYS A 62 0.72 10.29 17.21
N SER A 63 1.31 10.81 16.14
CA SER A 63 2.47 11.70 16.19
C SER A 63 2.00 13.15 16.07
N LYS A 64 2.55 14.03 16.91
CA LYS A 64 2.34 15.48 16.76
C LYS A 64 3.38 16.11 15.84
N ARG A 65 4.52 15.45 15.61
CA ARG A 65 5.70 16.04 14.96
C ARG A 65 5.49 16.42 13.50
N ASP A 66 4.61 15.71 12.80
CA ASP A 66 4.33 15.84 11.37
C ASP A 66 3.05 16.65 11.07
N ASN A 67 2.37 17.13 12.11
CA ASN A 67 1.24 18.04 11.94
C ASN A 67 1.75 19.41 11.46
N TRP A 68 1.10 20.00 10.45
CA TRP A 68 1.47 21.33 9.93
C TRP A 68 1.34 22.44 10.97
N SER A 69 0.52 22.23 12.00
CA SER A 69 0.39 23.18 13.11
C SER A 69 1.56 23.13 14.10
N THR A 70 2.44 22.13 14.01
CA THR A 70 3.60 21.96 14.90
C THR A 70 4.72 22.93 14.55
N LYS A 71 5.37 23.48 15.58
CA LYS A 71 6.46 24.45 15.44
C LYS A 71 7.53 23.92 14.49
N GLY A 72 7.85 24.71 13.47
CA GLY A 72 8.83 24.36 12.43
C GLY A 72 8.23 23.80 11.15
N ASN A 73 6.99 23.28 11.18
CA ASN A 73 6.30 22.82 9.98
C ASN A 73 5.54 23.97 9.31
N VAL A 74 5.23 23.79 8.02
CA VAL A 74 4.43 24.75 7.23
C VAL A 74 3.27 24.01 6.60
N ASN A 75 2.08 24.62 6.67
CA ASN A 75 0.92 24.09 5.97
C ASN A 75 1.03 24.42 4.47
N PRO A 76 1.14 23.43 3.57
CA PRO A 76 1.30 23.68 2.14
C PRO A 76 0.06 24.32 1.47
N TYR A 77 -1.12 24.20 2.08
CA TYR A 77 -2.37 24.77 1.54
C TYR A 77 -2.58 26.22 1.90
N THR A 78 -1.94 26.70 2.97
CA THR A 78 -2.17 28.07 3.49
C THR A 78 -0.90 28.88 3.68
N GLY A 79 0.28 28.27 3.55
CA GLY A 79 1.58 28.89 3.85
C GLY A 79 1.81 29.19 5.34
N LYS A 80 0.84 28.89 6.20
CA LYS A 80 0.92 29.21 7.64
C LYS A 80 1.95 28.31 8.32
N ARG A 81 2.86 28.94 9.06
CA ARG A 81 3.82 28.24 9.92
C ARG A 81 3.11 27.68 11.14
N GLY A 82 3.46 26.46 11.51
CA GLY A 82 3.04 25.85 12.75
C GLY A 82 3.71 26.54 13.95
N THR A 83 2.97 26.62 15.04
CA THR A 83 3.39 27.28 16.29
C THR A 83 3.17 26.39 17.52
N LYS A 84 2.55 25.22 17.36
CA LYS A 84 2.26 24.30 18.45
C LYS A 84 3.54 23.63 18.94
N SER A 85 3.79 23.71 20.25
CA SER A 85 4.85 22.95 20.91
C SER A 85 4.56 21.45 20.83
N LEU A 86 5.63 20.66 20.71
CA LEU A 86 5.55 19.20 20.75
C LEU A 86 5.32 18.67 22.18
N TYR A 87 5.81 19.44 23.17
CA TYR A 87 5.78 19.19 24.61
C TYR A 87 4.80 20.13 25.30
#